data_AF-A0A800JPM9-F1
#
_entry.id   AF-A0A800JPM9-F1
#
_cell.length_a   1.000
_cell.length_b   1.000
_cell.length_c   1.000
_cell.angle_alpha   90.00
_cell.angle_beta   90.00
_cell.angle_gamma   90.00
#
_symmetry.space_group_name_H-M   'P 1'
#
loop_
_entity.id
_entity.type
_entity.pdbx_description
1 polymer ?
#
loop_
_entity_poly.entity_id
_entity_poly.type
_entity_poly.pdbx_seq_one_letter_code
_entity_poly.pdbx_strand_id
1 'polypeptide(L)'
;MKINNRKIGNDQPPYVIAEMSANHNGDINNAYKIIDMAKACGADAIKLQTYTADTITMDMKTPEFMIKDGLWNGKNLYELYESAFTPWEWHKPLLIASLFHHTHWFAEIPW
;
A
#
# COMPACT_ATOMS: atom_id res chain seq x y z
N MET A 1 -3.97 -22.88 5.24
CA MET A 1 -4.72 -21.96 4.33
C MET A 1 -4.12 -22.04 2.93
N LYS A 2 -4.82 -21.56 1.89
CA LYS A 2 -4.27 -21.42 0.53
C LYS A 2 -4.61 -20.02 0.00
N ILE A 3 -3.65 -19.33 -0.62
CA ILE A 3 -3.88 -18.08 -1.35
C ILE A 3 -3.35 -18.24 -2.77
N ASN A 4 -4.22 -18.01 -3.77
CA ASN A 4 -3.95 -18.20 -5.20
C ASN A 4 -3.03 -19.40 -5.48
N ASN A 5 -3.51 -20.57 -5.07
CA ASN A 5 -2.82 -21.85 -5.21
C ASN A 5 -1.53 -22.09 -4.37
N ARG A 6 -0.99 -21.09 -3.67
CA ARG A 6 0.10 -21.26 -2.71
C ARG A 6 -0.43 -21.68 -1.33
N LYS A 7 0.08 -22.78 -0.78
CA LYS A 7 -0.23 -23.21 0.59
C LYS A 7 0.49 -22.31 1.58
N ILE A 8 -0.18 -21.96 2.68
CA ILE A 8 0.37 -21.15 3.78
C ILE A 8 0.10 -21.90 5.08
N GLY A 9 1.17 -22.10 5.86
CA GLY A 9 1.17 -22.78 7.16
C GLY A 9 2.61 -23.04 7.65
N ASN A 10 2.73 -23.65 8.83
CA ASN A 10 4.02 -23.85 9.52
C ASN A 10 5.04 -24.67 8.70
N ASP A 11 4.57 -25.63 7.89
CA ASP A 11 5.42 -26.50 7.06
C ASP A 11 5.66 -25.94 5.65
N GLN A 12 5.38 -24.65 5.42
CA GLN A 12 5.57 -23.99 4.12
C GLN A 12 6.61 -22.87 4.24
N PRO A 13 7.33 -22.53 3.16
CA PRO A 13 8.19 -21.35 3.15
C PRO A 13 7.38 -20.08 3.51
N PRO A 14 8.00 -19.08 4.15
CA PRO A 14 7.33 -17.80 4.43
C PRO A 14 6.63 -17.24 3.19
N TYR A 15 5.48 -16.65 3.41
CA TYR A 15 4.73 -15.94 2.38
C TYR A 15 5.04 -14.44 2.51
N VAL A 16 5.78 -13.90 1.56
CA VAL A 16 6.32 -12.53 1.66
C VAL A 16 5.44 -11.55 0.88
N ILE A 17 4.92 -10.55 1.59
CA ILE A 17 4.12 -9.47 1.01
C ILE A 17 4.98 -8.21 0.99
N ALA A 18 5.24 -7.68 -0.20
CA ALA A 18 5.84 -6.36 -0.37
C ALA A 18 4.76 -5.29 -0.18
N GLU A 19 4.96 -4.40 0.80
CA GLU A 19 4.05 -3.30 1.08
C GLU A 19 4.45 -2.06 0.26
N MET A 20 3.57 -1.59 -0.63
CA MET A 20 3.83 -0.36 -1.39
C MET A 20 3.63 0.89 -0.53
N SER A 21 2.53 0.95 0.24
CA SER A 21 2.10 2.14 0.99
C SER A 21 2.21 3.42 0.13
N ALA A 22 2.64 4.54 0.71
CA ALA A 22 2.80 5.83 0.03
C ALA A 22 4.13 5.98 -0.75
N ASN A 23 4.93 4.92 -0.89
CA ASN A 23 6.27 5.01 -1.52
C ASN A 23 6.22 5.34 -3.02
N HIS A 24 5.03 5.30 -3.64
CA HIS A 24 4.82 5.81 -4.99
C HIS A 24 4.94 7.35 -5.08
N ASN A 25 4.88 8.06 -3.96
CA ASN A 25 5.05 9.52 -3.88
C ASN A 25 4.17 10.30 -4.87
N GLY A 26 2.91 9.89 -5.01
CA GLY A 26 1.97 10.53 -5.94
C GLY A 26 2.26 10.33 -7.44
N ASP A 27 3.18 9.45 -7.83
CA ASP A 27 3.43 9.09 -9.23
C ASP A 27 3.16 7.61 -9.50
N ILE A 28 2.21 7.32 -10.40
CA ILE A 28 1.82 5.95 -10.78
C ILE A 28 2.98 5.19 -11.43
N ASN A 29 3.93 5.88 -12.07
CA ASN A 29 5.09 5.22 -12.65
C ASN A 29 6.01 4.65 -11.57
N ASN A 30 6.09 5.30 -10.40
CA ASN A 30 6.82 4.73 -9.27
C ASN A 30 6.09 3.53 -8.68
N ALA A 31 4.75 3.54 -8.65
CA ALA A 31 3.97 2.36 -8.26
C ALA A 31 4.27 1.15 -9.16
N TYR A 32 4.33 1.33 -10.49
CA TYR A 32 4.74 0.25 -11.41
C TYR A 32 6.16 -0.25 -11.13
N LYS A 33 7.13 0.65 -10.96
CA LYS A 33 8.51 0.26 -10.62
C LYS A 33 8.59 -0.54 -9.32
N ILE A 34 7.78 -0.18 -8.32
CA ILE A 34 7.71 -0.91 -7.06
C ILE A 34 7.16 -2.33 -7.29
N ILE A 35 6.10 -2.48 -8.09
CA ILE A 35 5.56 -3.81 -8.45
C ILE A 35 6.61 -4.66 -9.16
N ASP A 36 7.32 -4.09 -10.14
CA ASP A 36 8.40 -4.76 -10.87
C ASP A 36 9.50 -5.23 -9.92
N MET A 37 9.96 -4.35 -9.03
CA MET A 37 11.02 -4.65 -8.09
C MET A 37 10.59 -5.67 -7.03
N ALA A 38 9.36 -5.59 -6.53
CA ALA A 38 8.81 -6.58 -5.60
C ALA A 38 8.85 -7.98 -6.22
N LYS A 39 8.46 -8.12 -7.50
CA LYS A 39 8.57 -9.39 -8.21
C LYS A 39 10.02 -9.81 -8.40
N ALA A 40 10.90 -8.91 -8.85
CA ALA A 40 12.32 -9.21 -9.08
C ALA A 40 13.03 -9.69 -7.80
N CYS A 41 12.63 -9.17 -6.63
CA CYS A 41 13.13 -9.60 -5.32
C CYS A 41 12.48 -10.89 -4.80
N GLY A 42 11.51 -11.47 -5.50
CA GLY A 42 10.86 -12.73 -5.13
C GLY A 42 9.71 -12.60 -4.13
N ALA A 43 9.09 -11.42 -4.01
CA ALA A 43 7.86 -11.29 -3.21
C ALA A 43 6.74 -12.16 -3.80
N ASP A 44 5.95 -12.78 -2.91
CA ASP A 44 4.77 -13.56 -3.30
C ASP A 44 3.60 -12.66 -3.69
N ALA A 45 3.55 -11.47 -3.07
CA ALA A 45 2.48 -10.52 -3.28
C ALA A 45 2.94 -9.07 -3.14
N ILE A 46 2.16 -8.16 -3.73
CA ILE A 46 2.19 -6.73 -3.46
C ILE A 46 0.90 -6.35 -2.71
N LYS A 47 1.02 -5.47 -1.72
CA LYS A 47 -0.12 -4.90 -1.00
C LYS A 47 -0.22 -3.39 -1.21
N LEU A 48 -1.45 -2.94 -1.46
CA LEU A 48 -1.87 -1.55 -1.58
C LEU A 48 -2.77 -1.17 -0.39
N GLN A 49 -2.75 0.11 -0.04
CA GLN A 49 -3.65 0.69 0.95
C GLN A 49 -4.77 1.41 0.22
N THR A 50 -6.02 1.18 0.63
CA THR A 50 -7.19 1.86 0.06
C THR A 50 -7.82 2.67 1.19
N TYR A 51 -7.65 3.97 1.16
CA TYR A 51 -8.33 4.90 2.07
C TYR A 51 -8.34 6.29 1.45
N THR A 52 -9.21 7.14 1.96
CA THR A 52 -9.02 8.61 1.91
C THR A 52 -8.78 9.12 3.32
N ALA A 53 -8.30 10.34 3.48
CA ALA A 53 -8.11 10.92 4.81
C ALA A 53 -9.40 10.86 5.65
N ASP A 54 -10.55 11.15 5.02
CA ASP A 54 -11.89 11.08 5.63
C ASP A 54 -12.27 9.70 6.18
N THR A 55 -11.70 8.61 5.64
CA THR A 55 -12.05 7.24 6.06
C THR A 55 -11.24 6.75 7.25
N ILE A 56 -10.14 7.42 7.61
CA ILE A 56 -9.18 6.91 8.61
C ILE A 56 -8.83 7.92 9.70
N THR A 57 -9.10 9.21 9.49
CA THR A 57 -8.82 10.26 10.47
C THR A 57 -9.84 11.39 10.38
N MET A 58 -9.77 12.32 11.32
CA MET A 58 -10.53 13.58 11.31
C MET A 58 -9.61 14.74 10.89
N ASP A 59 -10.17 15.73 10.20
CA ASP A 59 -9.46 16.99 9.91
C ASP A 59 -9.40 17.85 11.18
N MET A 60 -8.35 17.61 11.97
CA MET A 60 -8.12 18.27 13.25
C MET A 60 -6.67 18.73 13.36
N LYS A 61 -6.46 19.85 14.05
CA LYS A 61 -5.13 20.43 14.35
C LYS A 61 -4.85 20.50 15.85
N THR A 62 -5.57 19.71 16.66
CA THR A 62 -5.27 19.61 18.09
C THR A 62 -3.96 18.86 18.30
N PRO A 63 -3.26 19.04 19.44
CA PRO A 63 -1.93 18.46 19.67
C PRO A 63 -1.83 16.93 19.49
N GLU A 64 -2.93 16.20 19.59
CA GLU A 64 -3.04 14.74 19.39
C GLU A 64 -3.04 14.33 17.90
N PHE A 65 -3.47 15.23 17.01
CA PHE A 65 -3.52 15.02 15.55
C PHE A 65 -2.31 15.63 14.84
N MET A 66 -1.44 16.34 15.55
CA MET A 66 -0.24 16.96 15.00
C MET A 66 0.97 16.02 15.10
N ILE A 67 1.69 15.85 14.00
CA ILE A 67 2.93 15.08 13.96
C ILE A 67 4.08 15.98 14.41
N LYS A 68 4.85 15.55 15.41
CA LYS A 68 5.87 16.36 16.08
C LYS A 68 7.31 16.02 15.68
N ASP A 69 7.51 14.90 14.97
CA ASP A 69 8.83 14.36 14.66
C ASP A 69 8.86 13.68 13.28
N GLY A 70 10.07 13.45 12.76
CA GLY A 70 10.29 12.70 11.52
C GLY A 70 9.97 13.46 10.23
N LEU A 71 9.83 12.72 9.13
CA LEU A 71 9.66 13.26 7.76
C LEU A 71 8.42 14.14 7.61
N TRP A 72 7.41 13.93 8.45
CA TRP A 72 6.09 14.57 8.36
C TRP A 72 5.85 15.60 9.47
N ASN A 73 6.90 15.99 10.19
CA ASN A 73 6.81 16.98 11.26
C ASN A 73 6.11 18.27 10.79
N GLY A 74 5.16 18.75 11.58
CA GLY A 74 4.40 19.97 11.31
C GLY A 74 3.12 19.76 10.50
N LYS A 75 2.88 18.56 9.94
CA LYS A 75 1.57 18.20 9.36
C LYS A 75 0.61 17.66 10.41
N ASN A 76 -0.69 17.81 10.17
CA ASN A 76 -1.68 16.99 10.86
C ASN A 76 -1.87 15.62 10.17
N LEU A 77 -2.51 14.66 10.85
CA LEU A 77 -2.76 13.33 10.28
C LEU A 77 -3.58 13.38 8.98
N TYR A 78 -4.54 14.31 8.90
CA TYR A 78 -5.39 14.46 7.72
C TYR A 78 -4.57 14.87 6.49
N GLU A 79 -3.76 15.93 6.60
CA GLU A 79 -2.84 16.44 5.58
C GLU A 79 -1.80 15.38 5.17
N LEU A 80 -1.37 14.51 6.10
CA LEU A 80 -0.51 13.38 5.77
C LEU A 80 -1.27 12.39 4.88
N TYR A 81 -2.38 11.83 5.35
CA TYR A 81 -3.13 10.79 4.65
C TYR A 81 -3.70 11.27 3.31
N GLU A 82 -4.11 12.54 3.22
CA GLU A 82 -4.56 13.19 1.98
C GLU A 82 -3.44 13.26 0.94
N SER A 83 -2.17 13.40 1.38
CA SER A 83 -1.02 13.42 0.47
C SER A 83 -0.46 12.04 0.14
N ALA A 84 -0.76 11.04 0.97
CA ALA A 84 -0.11 9.73 0.97
C ALA A 84 -0.98 8.62 0.37
N PHE A 85 -2.29 8.82 0.24
CA PHE A 85 -3.20 7.79 -0.27
C PHE A 85 -2.87 7.37 -1.71
N THR A 86 -3.23 6.14 -2.05
CA THR A 86 -3.19 5.66 -3.43
C THR A 86 -4.52 6.02 -4.11
N PRO A 87 -4.53 6.78 -5.22
CA PRO A 87 -5.76 7.13 -5.93
C PRO A 87 -6.54 5.89 -6.39
N TRP A 88 -7.87 5.89 -6.19
CA TRP A 88 -8.71 4.73 -6.50
C TRP A 88 -8.68 4.31 -7.96
N GLU A 89 -8.55 5.27 -8.87
CA GLU A 89 -8.45 5.01 -10.30
C GLU A 89 -7.15 4.26 -10.68
N TRP A 90 -6.14 4.21 -9.79
CA TRP A 90 -4.93 3.43 -9.99
C TRP A 90 -5.09 1.94 -9.66
N HIS A 91 -6.10 1.56 -8.88
CA HIS A 91 -6.25 0.16 -8.44
C HIS A 91 -6.38 -0.80 -9.62
N LYS A 92 -7.24 -0.47 -10.59
CA LYS A 92 -7.44 -1.30 -11.79
C LYS A 92 -6.15 -1.48 -12.61
N PRO A 93 -5.43 -0.42 -13.03
CA PRO A 93 -4.20 -0.61 -13.78
C PRO A 93 -3.08 -1.29 -12.98
N LEU A 94 -2.93 -1.01 -11.67
CA LEU A 94 -1.92 -1.66 -10.83
C LEU A 94 -2.23 -3.16 -10.58
N LEU A 95 -3.51 -3.53 -10.47
CA LEU A 95 -3.93 -4.93 -10.44
C LEU A 95 -3.55 -5.64 -11.75
N ILE A 96 -3.85 -5.02 -12.90
CA ILE A 96 -3.52 -5.58 -14.21
C ILE A 96 -2.00 -5.80 -14.33
N ALA A 97 -1.19 -4.82 -13.95
CA ALA A 97 0.27 -4.96 -13.93
C ALA A 97 0.70 -6.14 -13.04
N SER A 98 0.19 -6.23 -11.81
CA SER A 98 0.52 -7.33 -10.88
C SER A 98 0.22 -8.72 -11.46
N LEU A 99 -0.87 -8.86 -12.23
CA LEU A 99 -1.23 -10.11 -12.90
C LEU A 99 -0.25 -10.50 -14.01
N PHE A 100 0.26 -9.54 -14.79
CA PHE A 100 1.30 -9.80 -15.80
C PHE A 100 2.59 -10.35 -15.16
N HIS A 101 2.89 -9.95 -13.92
CA HIS A 101 4.06 -10.43 -13.17
C HIS A 101 3.82 -11.70 -12.36
N HIS A 102 2.62 -12.29 -12.42
CA HIS A 102 2.21 -13.39 -11.54
C HIS A 102 2.50 -13.11 -10.06
N THR A 103 2.29 -11.86 -9.64
CA THR A 103 2.41 -11.41 -8.25
C THR A 103 1.01 -11.29 -7.68
N HIS A 104 0.76 -11.85 -6.50
CA HIS A 104 -0.57 -11.73 -5.89
C HIS A 104 -0.82 -10.27 -5.49
N TRP A 105 -2.06 -9.83 -5.63
CA TRP A 105 -2.45 -8.46 -5.32
C TRP A 105 -3.39 -8.46 -4.13
N PHE A 106 -3.08 -7.66 -3.13
CA PHE A 106 -3.95 -7.37 -2.00
C PHE A 106 -4.21 -5.88 -1.92
N ALA A 107 -5.44 -5.52 -1.59
CA ALA A 107 -5.80 -4.17 -1.20
C ALA A 107 -6.52 -4.23 0.14
N GLU A 108 -6.13 -3.36 1.06
CA GLU A 108 -6.88 -3.12 2.29
C GLU A 108 -8.03 -2.19 1.94
N ILE A 109 -9.27 -2.67 2.00
CA ILE A 109 -10.48 -1.88 1.68
C ILE A 109 -11.01 -1.31 3.01
N PRO A 110 -11.31 -0.01 3.11
CA PRO A 110 -11.96 0.54 4.28
C PRO A 110 -13.43 0.07 4.24
N TRP A 111 -13.87 -0.54 5.34
CA TRP A 111 -15.22 -1.09 5.52
C TRP A 111 -16.32 -0.03 5.44
#